data_AF-A0A401MWZ9-F1
#
_entry.id   AF-A0A401MWZ9-F1
#
_cell.length_a   1.000
_cell.length_b   1.000
_cell.length_c   1.000
_cell.angle_alpha   90.00
_cell.angle_beta   90.00
_cell.angle_gamma   90.00
#
_symmetry.space_group_name_H-M   'P 1'
#
loop_
_entity.id
_entity.type
_entity.pdbx_description
1 polymer ?
#
loop_
_entity_poly.entity_id
_entity_poly.type
_entity_poly.pdbx_seq_one_letter_code
_entity_poly.pdbx_strand_id
1 'polypeptide(L)'
;MEHVSDSSAGLVAEAIATGQPGRCPDCRKRASRVHSSYQRTLDERPLDDRRVMVRLRVRRYFCDHRSCARRTFVEQVGGLTERHRRSSVGLTGWLRSIAAELGGRAGERLCRRIRLAAGRSRLLGLLEAPPVPERAPRVLGVDEFAFRKGCTYGTVLVDVEAGRVVDVLPDRTSETFAAWLKDHPGAEIICRDRATAYTKAIKEAAPDALEVADRWHLLQNLSAAVEKDLPSAPRLPA
;
A
#
# COMPACT_ATOMS: atom_id res chain seq x y z
N MET A 1 8.90 37.35 -2.81
CA MET A 1 9.83 37.15 -3.93
C MET A 1 9.65 35.72 -4.37
N GLU A 2 9.02 35.52 -5.52
CA GLU A 2 8.84 34.21 -6.14
C GLU A 2 9.85 34.16 -7.29
N HIS A 3 10.73 33.16 -7.29
CA HIS A 3 11.80 33.03 -8.28
C HIS A 3 11.85 31.59 -8.74
N VAL A 4 11.82 31.38 -10.06
CA VAL A 4 12.01 30.06 -10.67
C VAL A 4 13.35 30.09 -11.37
N SER A 5 14.23 29.18 -10.99
CA SER A 5 15.49 28.96 -11.70
C SER A 5 15.53 27.59 -12.37
N ASP A 6 16.11 27.57 -13.56
CA ASP A 6 16.48 26.33 -14.24
C ASP A 6 17.93 25.98 -13.87
N SER A 7 18.16 24.73 -13.50
CA SER A 7 19.48 24.20 -13.15
C SER A 7 19.68 22.87 -13.84
N SER A 8 20.93 22.44 -14.00
CA SER A 8 21.24 21.11 -14.55
C SER A 8 20.60 19.94 -13.77
N ALA A 9 20.15 20.19 -12.53
CA ALA A 9 19.47 19.22 -11.67
C ALA A 9 17.92 19.29 -11.71
N GLY A 10 17.35 20.23 -12.47
CA GLY A 10 15.91 20.47 -12.61
C GLY A 10 15.48 21.89 -12.24
N LEU A 11 14.16 22.12 -12.26
CA LEU A 11 13.52 23.39 -11.91
C LEU A 11 13.46 23.56 -10.39
N VAL A 12 13.83 24.74 -9.92
CA VAL A 12 13.73 25.12 -8.51
C VAL A 12 12.79 26.31 -8.39
N ALA A 13 11.69 26.12 -7.66
CA ALA A 13 10.77 27.18 -7.28
C ALA A 13 11.10 27.65 -5.85
N GLU A 14 11.50 28.91 -5.71
CA GLU A 14 11.69 29.55 -4.42
C GLU A 14 10.40 30.25 -3.99
N ALA A 15 9.90 29.86 -2.82
CA ALA A 15 8.62 30.31 -2.31
C ALA A 15 8.71 30.67 -0.83
N ILE A 16 7.85 31.59 -0.40
CA ILE A 16 7.70 31.97 1.01
C ILE A 16 6.26 31.70 1.40
N ALA A 17 6.05 31.03 2.53
CA ALA A 17 4.71 30.83 3.06
C ALA A 17 4.13 32.17 3.56
N THR A 18 3.11 32.68 2.87
CA THR A 18 2.43 33.94 3.15
C THR A 18 1.05 33.77 3.81
N GLY A 19 0.62 32.54 4.05
CA GLY A 19 -0.69 32.22 4.63
C GLY A 19 -0.91 32.81 6.03
N GLN A 20 -2.15 32.72 6.51
CA GLN A 20 -2.47 33.09 7.89
C GLN A 20 -1.65 32.25 8.90
N PRO A 21 -1.39 32.77 10.11
CA PRO A 21 -0.72 32.01 11.15
C PRO A 21 -1.36 30.64 11.38
N GLY A 22 -0.50 29.62 11.39
CA GLY A 22 -0.91 28.23 11.57
C GLY A 22 -1.54 27.97 12.93
N ARG A 23 -2.19 26.81 13.05
CA ARG A 23 -2.75 26.31 14.31
C ARG A 23 -1.82 25.28 14.92
N CYS A 24 -1.66 25.30 16.24
CA CYS A 24 -0.90 24.29 16.96
C CYS A 24 -1.52 22.91 16.67
N PRO A 25 -0.72 21.87 16.35
CA PRO A 25 -1.29 20.57 16.02
C PRO A 25 -1.95 19.88 17.23
N ASP A 26 -1.52 20.20 18.46
CA ASP A 26 -2.06 19.57 19.67
C ASP A 26 -3.29 20.31 20.20
N CYS A 27 -3.18 21.63 20.44
CA CYS A 27 -4.29 22.40 21.05
C CYS A 27 -5.15 23.18 20.05
N ARG A 28 -4.83 23.14 18.75
CA ARG A 28 -5.55 23.82 17.66
C ARG A 28 -5.68 25.35 17.77
N LYS A 29 -5.08 25.98 18.80
CA LYS A 29 -5.00 27.43 18.95
C LYS A 29 -4.12 28.03 17.85
N ARG A 30 -4.57 29.17 17.32
CA ARG A 30 -3.84 29.91 16.30
C ARG A 30 -2.62 30.58 16.92
N ALA A 31 -1.48 30.50 16.24
CA ALA A 31 -0.29 31.22 16.66
C ALA A 31 -0.46 32.73 16.46
N SER A 32 0.11 33.50 17.38
CA SER A 32 0.26 34.96 17.25
C SER A 32 1.72 35.35 17.01
N ARG A 33 2.68 34.51 17.41
CA ARG A 33 4.10 34.86 17.48
C ARG A 33 4.98 33.88 16.73
N VAL A 34 5.85 34.41 15.86
CA VAL A 34 6.87 33.64 15.13
C VAL A 34 8.09 33.46 16.03
N HIS A 35 8.56 32.22 16.17
CA HIS A 35 9.81 31.87 16.83
C HIS A 35 11.00 32.06 15.88
N SER A 36 10.92 31.46 14.70
CA SER A 36 11.97 31.54 13.67
C SER A 36 11.40 31.20 12.30
N SER A 37 12.20 31.36 11.25
CA SER A 37 11.90 30.83 9.92
C SER A 37 13.08 30.00 9.42
N TYR A 38 12.79 29.00 8.59
CA TYR A 38 13.83 28.19 7.95
C TYR A 38 13.34 27.67 6.59
N GLN A 39 14.27 27.22 5.76
CA GLN A 39 13.96 26.71 4.43
C GLN A 39 13.77 25.18 4.46
N ARG A 40 12.76 24.71 3.75
CA ARG A 40 12.54 23.29 3.43
C ARG A 40 12.67 23.10 1.93
N THR A 41 13.31 22.02 1.52
CA THR A 41 13.31 21.57 0.12
C THR A 41 12.33 20.41 0.00
N LEU A 42 11.40 20.51 -0.94
CA LEU A 42 10.40 19.50 -1.24
C LEU A 42 10.57 19.05 -2.69
N ASP A 43 10.59 17.74 -2.91
CA ASP A 43 10.34 17.22 -4.27
C ASP A 43 8.87 17.46 -4.64
N GLU A 44 8.64 17.91 -5.86
CA GLU A 44 7.31 18.09 -6.45
C GLU A 44 7.17 17.23 -7.70
N ARG A 45 5.94 17.09 -8.19
CA ARG A 45 5.63 16.47 -9.47
C ARG A 45 6.45 17.12 -10.59
N PRO A 46 6.97 16.33 -11.53
CA PRO A 46 7.76 16.84 -12.63
C PRO A 46 6.90 17.75 -13.50
N LEU A 47 7.55 18.73 -14.11
CA LEU A 47 6.97 19.54 -15.17
C LEU A 47 7.67 19.12 -16.45
N ASP A 48 6.93 18.50 -17.35
CA ASP A 48 7.46 17.80 -18.52
C ASP A 48 8.52 16.76 -18.13
N ASP A 49 9.71 16.83 -18.73
CA ASP A 49 10.86 15.98 -18.46
C ASP A 49 11.78 16.55 -17.38
N ARG A 50 11.35 17.61 -16.66
CA ARG A 50 12.16 18.27 -15.64
C ARG A 50 11.70 17.90 -14.24
N ARG A 51 12.66 17.49 -13.42
CA ARG A 51 12.44 17.37 -11.97
C ARG A 51 12.13 18.75 -11.39
N VAL A 52 11.14 18.84 -10.51
CA VAL A 52 10.77 20.09 -9.83
C VAL A 52 11.06 19.96 -8.34
N MET A 53 11.69 20.99 -7.77
CA MET A 53 11.93 21.13 -6.34
C MET A 53 11.38 22.47 -5.85
N VAL A 54 10.68 22.46 -4.71
CA VAL A 54 10.21 23.68 -4.05
C VAL A 54 11.10 23.97 -2.86
N ARG A 55 11.80 25.10 -2.89
CA ARG A 55 12.53 25.67 -1.74
C ARG A 55 11.60 26.63 -1.02
N LEU A 56 10.90 26.11 -0.03
CA LEU A 56 9.88 26.84 0.72
C LEU A 56 10.46 27.38 2.03
N ARG A 57 10.43 28.70 2.22
CA ARG A 57 10.67 29.31 3.53
C ARG A 57 9.40 29.22 4.37
N VAL A 58 9.49 28.48 5.47
CA VAL A 58 8.40 28.26 6.43
C VAL A 58 8.73 28.89 7.78
N ARG A 59 7.68 29.32 8.49
CA ARG A 59 7.71 29.88 9.84
C ARG A 59 7.52 28.77 10.87
N ARG A 60 8.31 28.84 11.94
CA ARG A 60 8.10 28.14 13.19
C ARG A 60 7.43 29.11 14.16
N TYR A 61 6.31 28.71 14.73
CA TYR A 61 5.56 29.49 15.70
C TYR A 61 5.78 29.02 17.13
N PHE A 62 5.56 29.92 18.09
CA PHE A 62 5.28 29.56 19.47
C PHE A 62 3.83 29.09 19.61
N CYS A 63 3.60 28.15 20.53
CA CYS A 63 2.28 27.85 21.06
C CYS A 63 2.19 28.51 22.44
N ASP A 64 1.51 29.66 22.51
CA ASP A 64 1.37 30.43 23.75
C ASP A 64 0.26 29.90 24.68
N HIS A 65 -0.32 28.73 24.35
CA HIS A 65 -1.34 28.12 25.19
C HIS A 65 -0.71 27.46 26.42
N ARG A 66 -0.96 28.03 27.60
CA ARG A 66 -0.32 27.60 28.87
C ARG A 66 -0.50 26.13 29.20
N SER A 67 -1.66 25.53 28.90
CA SER A 67 -1.93 24.11 29.14
C SER A 67 -1.52 23.18 27.99
N CYS A 68 -0.93 23.70 26.92
CA CYS A 68 -0.42 22.86 25.84
C CYS A 68 1.04 22.47 26.12
N ALA A 69 1.33 21.16 26.10
CA ALA A 69 2.69 20.64 26.25
C ALA A 69 3.62 21.10 25.11
N ARG A 70 3.08 21.29 23.90
CA ARG A 70 3.85 21.75 22.74
C ARG A 70 4.20 23.22 22.87
N ARG A 71 5.49 23.54 22.78
CA ARG A 71 6.03 24.90 22.85
C ARG A 71 6.18 25.57 21.50
N THR A 72 6.55 24.82 20.47
CA THR A 72 6.68 25.33 19.10
C THR A 72 6.11 24.36 18.08
N PHE A 73 5.74 24.88 16.91
CA PHE A 73 5.33 24.07 15.78
C PHE A 73 5.67 24.78 14.48
N VAL A 74 5.86 24.00 13.41
CA VAL A 74 6.16 24.55 12.08
C VAL A 74 4.88 24.65 11.28
N GLU A 75 4.69 25.77 10.60
CA GLU A 75 3.54 25.95 9.72
C GLU A 75 3.51 24.90 8.60
N GLN A 76 2.31 24.47 8.23
CA GLN A 76 2.10 23.60 7.08
C GLN A 76 1.28 24.36 6.04
N VAL A 77 1.75 24.35 4.79
CA VAL A 77 1.01 24.86 3.64
C VAL A 77 0.09 23.75 3.13
N GLY A 78 -1.21 24.00 3.18
CA GLY A 78 -2.24 23.03 2.76
C GLY A 78 -2.00 22.56 1.32
N GLY A 79 -2.13 21.26 1.09
CA GLY A 79 -1.89 20.64 -0.22
C GLY A 79 -0.43 20.58 -0.67
N LEU A 80 0.51 21.19 0.06
CA LEU A 80 1.93 21.23 -0.31
C LEU A 80 2.83 20.55 0.73
N THR A 81 2.64 20.77 2.03
CA THR A 81 3.58 20.26 3.04
C THR A 81 2.92 19.41 4.12
N GLU A 82 3.62 18.35 4.52
CA GLU A 82 3.35 17.60 5.74
C GLU A 82 4.56 17.59 6.67
N ARG A 83 4.32 17.28 7.95
CA ARG A 83 5.38 17.18 8.96
C ARG A 83 6.37 16.08 8.56
N HIS A 84 7.67 16.35 8.69
CA HIS A 84 8.79 15.43 8.36
C HIS A 84 8.91 14.98 6.90
N ARG A 85 7.90 15.18 6.05
CA ARG A 85 7.97 14.83 4.62
C ARG A 85 8.89 15.78 3.85
N ARG A 86 9.60 15.21 2.87
CA ARG A 86 10.49 15.91 1.92
C ARG A 86 9.92 15.95 0.51
N SER A 87 8.63 15.64 0.36
CA SER A 87 7.92 15.68 -0.91
C SER A 87 6.57 16.32 -0.69
N SER A 88 6.04 16.91 -1.74
CA SER A 88 4.72 17.50 -1.68
C SER A 88 3.64 16.46 -1.44
N VAL A 89 2.49 16.91 -0.94
CA VAL A 89 1.31 16.04 -0.79
C VAL A 89 0.89 15.49 -2.16
N GLY A 90 0.88 16.34 -3.20
CA GLY A 90 0.58 15.93 -4.57
C GLY A 90 1.53 14.86 -5.12
N LEU A 91 2.84 15.03 -4.95
CA LEU A 91 3.83 14.02 -5.36
C LEU A 91 3.66 12.73 -4.56
N THR A 92 3.42 12.82 -3.26
CA THR A 92 3.20 11.64 -2.40
C THR A 92 1.99 10.83 -2.89
N GLY A 93 0.92 11.50 -3.33
CA GLY A 93 -0.23 10.86 -3.97
C GLY A 93 0.15 10.09 -5.25
N TRP A 94 0.88 10.72 -6.17
CA TRP A 94 1.36 10.06 -7.39
C TRP A 94 2.23 8.83 -7.09
N LEU A 95 3.17 8.95 -6.14
CA LEU A 95 4.03 7.84 -5.76
C LEU A 95 3.26 6.69 -5.12
N ARG A 96 2.20 6.98 -4.35
CA ARG A 96 1.32 5.95 -3.80
C ARG A 96 0.56 5.21 -4.89
N SER A 97 -0.01 5.92 -5.88
CA SER A 97 -0.68 5.28 -7.02
C SER A 97 0.29 4.40 -7.82
N ILE A 98 1.49 4.90 -8.12
CA ILE A 98 2.53 4.09 -8.79
C ILE A 98 2.86 2.84 -7.99
N ALA A 99 2.99 2.96 -6.66
CA ALA A 99 3.29 1.84 -5.79
C ALA A 99 2.15 0.82 -5.76
N ALA A 100 0.89 1.25 -5.78
CA ALA A 100 -0.27 0.37 -5.76
C ALA A 100 -0.38 -0.45 -7.06
N GLU A 101 -0.18 0.20 -8.21
CA GLU A 101 -0.32 -0.44 -9.53
C GLU A 101 0.90 -1.30 -9.92
N LEU A 102 2.11 -0.82 -9.62
CA LEU A 102 3.35 -1.44 -10.13
C LEU A 102 4.20 -2.09 -9.03
N GLY A 103 3.83 -1.91 -7.77
CA GLY A 103 4.66 -2.32 -6.65
C GLY A 103 6.03 -1.62 -6.63
N GLY A 104 7.00 -2.25 -5.98
CA GLY A 104 8.28 -1.61 -5.70
C GLY A 104 9.22 -1.49 -6.90
N ARG A 105 9.65 -2.61 -7.50
CA ARG A 105 10.73 -2.59 -8.52
C ARG A 105 10.25 -2.05 -9.88
N ALA A 106 9.04 -2.40 -10.31
CA ALA A 106 8.50 -1.86 -11.56
C ALA A 106 8.15 -0.36 -11.38
N GLY A 107 7.59 0.01 -10.22
CA GLY A 107 7.35 1.41 -9.87
C GLY A 107 8.63 2.25 -9.85
N GLU A 108 9.74 1.75 -9.29
CA GLU A 108 11.04 2.43 -9.32
C GLU A 108 11.53 2.66 -10.76
N ARG A 109 11.41 1.65 -11.64
CA ARG A 109 11.80 1.78 -13.05
C ARG A 109 10.97 2.84 -13.76
N LEU A 110 9.66 2.89 -13.50
CA LEU A 110 8.81 3.95 -14.03
C LEU A 110 9.25 5.32 -13.50
N CYS A 111 9.40 5.47 -12.18
CA CYS A 111 9.81 6.72 -11.54
C CYS A 111 11.08 7.29 -12.15
N ARG A 112 12.08 6.43 -12.42
CA ARG A 112 13.33 6.83 -13.09
C ARG A 112 13.11 7.40 -14.49
N ARG A 113 12.18 6.82 -15.27
CA ARG A 113 11.84 7.29 -16.63
C ARG A 113 11.14 8.64 -16.60
N ILE A 114 10.29 8.88 -15.61
CA ILE A 114 9.54 10.14 -15.44
C ILE A 114 10.23 11.12 -14.46
N ARG A 115 11.54 10.96 -14.24
CA ARG A 115 12.38 11.86 -13.43
C ARG A 115 11.93 12.08 -11.98
N LEU A 116 11.22 11.10 -11.41
CA LEU A 116 10.84 11.07 -10.00
C LEU A 116 11.91 10.38 -9.14
N ALA A 117 12.26 11.02 -8.02
CA ALA A 117 13.22 10.49 -7.07
C ALA A 117 12.57 9.51 -6.06
N ALA A 118 12.19 8.31 -6.51
CA ALA A 118 11.62 7.28 -5.63
C ALA A 118 12.17 5.88 -5.91
N GLY A 119 12.76 5.26 -4.88
CA GLY A 119 13.22 3.87 -4.92
C GLY A 119 12.15 2.89 -4.43
N ARG A 120 12.37 1.59 -4.71
CA ARG A 120 11.47 0.50 -4.30
C ARG A 120 10.95 0.61 -2.86
N SER A 121 11.86 0.74 -1.89
CA SER A 121 11.48 0.74 -0.46
C SER A 121 10.66 1.96 -0.08
N ARG A 122 10.94 3.11 -0.70
CA ARG A 122 10.16 4.33 -0.50
C ARG A 122 8.73 4.13 -1.02
N LEU A 123 8.58 3.58 -2.21
CA LEU A 123 7.26 3.30 -2.81
C LEU A 123 6.44 2.34 -1.94
N LEU A 124 7.04 1.21 -1.56
CA LEU A 124 6.35 0.22 -0.72
C LEU A 124 6.00 0.78 0.66
N GLY A 125 6.84 1.64 1.24
CA GLY A 125 6.56 2.30 2.52
C GLY A 125 5.48 3.39 2.45
N LEU A 126 4.93 3.70 1.27
CA LEU A 126 3.76 4.57 1.11
C LEU A 126 2.44 3.80 1.06
N LEU A 127 2.50 2.48 0.92
CA LEU A 127 1.33 1.62 0.93
C LEU A 127 0.94 1.33 2.38
N GLU A 128 -0.36 1.37 2.61
CA GLU A 128 -0.99 1.01 3.87
C GLU A 128 -1.86 -0.21 3.61
N ALA A 129 -1.77 -1.21 4.47
CA ALA A 129 -2.66 -2.36 4.38
C ALA A 129 -4.10 -1.89 4.62
N PRO A 130 -5.07 -2.31 3.79
CA PRO A 130 -6.46 -2.05 4.08
C PRO A 130 -6.84 -2.74 5.40
N PRO A 131 -7.82 -2.20 6.15
CA PRO A 131 -8.32 -2.89 7.34
C PRO A 131 -8.94 -4.23 6.95
N VAL A 132 -8.64 -5.26 7.74
CA VAL A 132 -9.30 -6.56 7.63
C VAL A 132 -10.73 -6.41 8.17
N PRO A 133 -11.76 -6.86 7.44
CA PRO A 133 -13.15 -6.80 7.92
C PRO A 133 -13.33 -7.63 9.20
N GLU A 134 -14.09 -7.14 10.18
CA GLU A 134 -14.38 -7.86 11.45
C GLU A 134 -15.11 -9.20 11.26
N ARG A 135 -15.70 -9.43 10.09
CA ARG A 135 -16.41 -10.66 9.76
C ARG A 135 -15.98 -11.18 8.40
N ALA A 136 -15.84 -12.49 8.28
CA ALA A 136 -15.61 -13.13 6.99
C ALA A 136 -16.79 -12.87 6.04
N PRO A 137 -16.53 -12.78 4.72
CA PRO A 137 -17.58 -12.77 3.72
C PRO A 137 -18.37 -14.09 3.75
N ARG A 138 -19.61 -14.05 3.25
CA ARG A 138 -20.49 -15.22 3.17
C ARG A 138 -19.85 -16.36 2.38
N VAL A 139 -19.22 -16.05 1.25
CA VAL A 139 -18.42 -16.99 0.44
C VAL A 139 -16.95 -16.60 0.50
N LEU A 140 -16.18 -17.38 1.25
CA LEU A 140 -14.75 -17.18 1.46
C LEU A 140 -13.94 -18.13 0.56
N GLY A 141 -13.10 -17.56 -0.28
CA GLY A 141 -12.09 -18.26 -1.07
C GLY A 141 -10.78 -18.34 -0.28
N VAL A 142 -10.16 -19.53 -0.28
CA VAL A 142 -8.90 -19.81 0.43
C VAL A 142 -7.94 -20.45 -0.55
N ASP A 143 -6.78 -19.83 -0.74
CA ASP A 143 -5.76 -20.33 -1.65
C ASP A 143 -4.34 -20.17 -1.09
N GLU A 144 -3.43 -21.05 -1.51
CA GLU A 144 -2.03 -20.98 -1.12
C GLU A 144 -1.29 -19.95 -1.99
N PHE A 145 -0.71 -18.93 -1.35
CA PHE A 145 0.02 -17.87 -2.03
C PHE A 145 1.53 -17.98 -1.80
N ALA A 146 2.32 -18.02 -2.86
CA ALA A 146 3.78 -18.05 -2.76
C ALA A 146 4.37 -16.63 -2.72
N PHE A 147 4.79 -16.14 -1.55
CA PHE A 147 5.60 -14.91 -1.45
C PHE A 147 6.92 -15.03 -2.21
N ARG A 148 7.55 -16.20 -2.10
CA ARG A 148 8.72 -16.59 -2.89
C ARG A 148 8.57 -18.07 -3.23
N LYS A 149 8.31 -18.35 -4.51
CA LYS A 149 8.12 -19.71 -5.02
C LYS A 149 9.27 -20.62 -4.57
N GLY A 150 8.93 -21.74 -3.93
CA GLY A 150 9.88 -22.72 -3.38
C GLY A 150 10.54 -22.34 -2.05
N CYS A 151 10.14 -21.24 -1.40
CA CYS A 151 10.72 -20.82 -0.13
C CYS A 151 9.66 -20.49 0.92
N THR A 152 8.77 -19.53 0.62
CA THR A 152 7.82 -19.00 1.60
C THR A 152 6.44 -18.90 0.98
N TYR A 153 5.47 -19.46 1.69
CA TYR A 153 4.08 -19.58 1.29
C TYR A 153 3.20 -19.03 2.42
N GLY A 154 2.11 -18.39 2.03
CA GLY A 154 1.05 -17.89 2.89
C GLY A 154 -0.31 -18.35 2.38
N THR A 155 -1.37 -17.82 2.97
CA THR A 155 -2.75 -18.09 2.54
C THR A 155 -3.39 -16.77 2.12
N VAL A 156 -3.95 -16.71 0.91
CA VAL A 156 -4.77 -15.57 0.50
C VAL A 156 -6.24 -15.88 0.75
N LEU A 157 -6.92 -14.94 1.38
CA LEU A 157 -8.34 -14.99 1.68
C LEU A 157 -9.08 -14.02 0.76
N VAL A 158 -10.11 -14.50 0.08
CA VAL A 158 -10.81 -13.74 -0.96
C VAL A 158 -12.31 -13.78 -0.71
N ASP A 159 -12.97 -12.63 -0.83
CA ASP A 159 -14.41 -12.53 -0.92
C ASP A 159 -14.79 -12.91 -2.35
N VAL A 160 -15.32 -14.12 -2.53
CA VAL A 160 -15.59 -14.69 -3.86
C VAL A 160 -16.72 -13.93 -4.55
N GLU A 161 -17.69 -13.44 -3.79
CA GLU A 161 -18.84 -12.72 -4.34
C GLU A 161 -18.45 -11.31 -4.77
N ALA A 162 -17.65 -10.60 -3.96
CA ALA A 162 -17.19 -9.25 -4.30
C ALA A 162 -15.93 -9.22 -5.18
N GLY A 163 -15.26 -10.35 -5.38
CA GLY A 163 -14.04 -10.47 -6.19
C GLY A 163 -12.86 -9.67 -5.62
N ARG A 164 -12.72 -9.62 -4.29
CA ARG A 164 -11.67 -8.81 -3.62
C ARG A 164 -10.93 -9.62 -2.56
N VAL A 165 -9.65 -9.30 -2.39
CA VAL A 165 -8.85 -9.85 -1.29
C VAL A 165 -9.36 -9.32 0.04
N VAL A 166 -9.53 -10.22 1.01
CA VAL A 166 -9.93 -9.93 2.38
C VAL A 166 -8.69 -9.77 3.25
N ASP A 167 -7.78 -10.75 3.19
CA ASP A 167 -6.56 -10.78 3.98
C ASP A 167 -5.49 -11.70 3.35
N VAL A 168 -4.24 -11.58 3.80
CA VAL A 168 -3.15 -12.47 3.45
C VAL A 168 -2.46 -12.95 4.72
N LEU A 169 -2.64 -14.22 5.04
CA LEU A 169 -2.05 -14.86 6.20
C LEU A 169 -0.55 -15.11 5.97
N PRO A 170 0.29 -15.03 7.03
CA PRO A 170 1.74 -15.13 6.91
C PRO A 170 2.24 -16.54 6.56
N ASP A 171 1.40 -17.55 6.74
CA ASP A 171 1.71 -18.97 6.51
C ASP A 171 0.48 -19.74 5.97
N ARG A 172 0.66 -21.04 5.79
CA ARG A 172 -0.35 -21.99 5.27
C ARG A 172 -0.79 -23.02 6.32
N THR A 173 -0.62 -22.71 7.59
CA THR A 173 -0.92 -23.65 8.68
C THR A 173 -2.42 -23.70 8.97
N SER A 174 -2.90 -24.86 9.41
CA SER A 174 -4.28 -25.03 9.83
C SER A 174 -4.61 -24.15 11.03
N GLU A 175 -3.63 -23.96 11.91
CA GLU A 175 -3.75 -23.22 13.17
C GLU A 175 -3.96 -21.72 12.90
N THR A 176 -3.14 -21.11 12.03
CA THR A 176 -3.27 -19.70 11.66
C THR A 176 -4.61 -19.43 10.98
N PHE A 177 -5.05 -20.31 10.07
CA PHE A 177 -6.33 -20.13 9.39
C PHE A 177 -7.53 -20.33 10.33
N ALA A 178 -7.49 -21.32 11.23
CA ALA A 178 -8.54 -21.55 12.23
C ALA A 178 -8.68 -20.36 13.19
N ALA A 179 -7.55 -19.78 13.64
CA ALA A 179 -7.56 -18.58 14.47
C ALA A 179 -8.25 -17.42 13.74
N TRP A 180 -7.89 -17.20 12.47
CA TRP A 180 -8.50 -16.14 11.67
C TRP A 180 -10.02 -16.31 11.52
N LEU A 181 -10.50 -17.53 11.26
CA LEU A 181 -11.94 -17.81 11.16
C LEU A 181 -12.70 -17.55 12.47
N LYS A 182 -12.08 -17.84 13.62
CA LYS A 182 -12.67 -17.57 14.94
C LYS A 182 -12.76 -16.06 15.22
N ASP A 183 -11.73 -15.32 14.85
CA ASP A 183 -11.68 -13.86 15.02
C ASP A 183 -12.63 -13.14 14.04
N HIS A 184 -12.96 -13.76 12.90
CA HIS A 184 -13.79 -13.18 11.84
C HIS A 184 -15.00 -14.07 11.48
N PRO A 185 -15.98 -14.25 12.38
CA PRO A 185 -17.09 -15.17 12.16
C PRO A 185 -18.04 -14.67 11.07
N GLY A 186 -18.56 -15.58 10.23
CA GLY A 186 -19.58 -15.25 9.22
C GLY A 186 -19.48 -16.00 7.90
N ALA A 187 -18.41 -16.77 7.66
CA ALA A 187 -18.31 -17.60 6.46
C ALA A 187 -19.37 -18.71 6.49
N GLU A 188 -20.24 -18.74 5.48
CA GLU A 188 -21.23 -19.79 5.27
C GLU A 188 -20.73 -20.84 4.26
N ILE A 189 -19.90 -20.41 3.31
CA ILE A 189 -19.33 -21.24 2.25
C ILE A 189 -17.84 -20.96 2.19
N ILE A 190 -17.02 -22.02 2.23
CA ILE A 190 -15.57 -21.91 2.11
C ILE A 190 -15.12 -22.68 0.86
N CYS A 191 -14.70 -21.93 -0.16
CA CYS A 191 -14.14 -22.43 -1.40
C CYS A 191 -12.63 -22.57 -1.25
N ARG A 192 -12.10 -23.78 -1.44
CA ARG A 192 -10.67 -24.05 -1.30
C ARG A 192 -10.15 -25.02 -2.35
N ASP A 193 -8.83 -25.04 -2.55
CA ASP A 193 -8.17 -26.17 -3.21
C ASP A 193 -8.25 -27.44 -2.34
N ARG A 194 -8.03 -28.61 -2.95
CA ARG A 194 -8.10 -29.95 -2.35
C ARG A 194 -6.99 -30.25 -1.32
N ALA A 195 -6.11 -29.31 -1.02
CA ALA A 195 -5.12 -29.43 0.05
C ALA A 195 -5.80 -29.73 1.40
N THR A 196 -5.33 -30.77 2.08
CA THR A 196 -5.97 -31.32 3.29
C THR A 196 -5.83 -30.44 4.53
N ALA A 197 -4.86 -29.51 4.54
CA ALA A 197 -4.56 -28.65 5.68
C ALA A 197 -5.75 -27.76 6.09
N TYR A 198 -6.53 -27.27 5.12
CA TYR A 198 -7.62 -26.32 5.39
C TYR A 198 -8.88 -26.99 5.95
N THR A 199 -9.17 -28.24 5.58
CA THR A 199 -10.36 -28.95 6.10
C THR A 199 -10.34 -29.11 7.61
N LYS A 200 -9.17 -29.36 8.21
CA LYS A 200 -9.04 -29.45 9.66
C LYS A 200 -9.42 -28.12 10.32
N ALA A 201 -8.90 -27.01 9.80
CA ALA A 201 -9.18 -25.66 10.29
C ALA A 201 -10.67 -25.31 10.20
N ILE A 202 -11.30 -25.62 9.06
CA ILE A 202 -12.72 -25.32 8.83
C ILE A 202 -13.60 -26.08 9.81
N LYS A 203 -13.37 -27.39 9.99
CA LYS A 203 -14.15 -28.20 10.94
C LYS A 203 -14.02 -27.73 12.38
N GLU A 204 -12.89 -27.14 12.76
CA GLU A 204 -12.66 -26.63 14.11
C GLU A 204 -13.26 -25.24 14.32
N ALA A 205 -13.13 -24.34 13.35
CA ALA A 205 -13.43 -22.92 13.52
C ALA A 205 -14.76 -22.47 12.88
N ALA A 206 -15.24 -23.19 11.87
CA ALA A 206 -16.47 -22.90 11.14
C ALA A 206 -17.19 -24.22 10.75
N PRO A 207 -17.61 -25.04 11.72
CA PRO A 207 -18.18 -26.37 11.46
C PRO A 207 -19.47 -26.33 10.63
N ASP A 208 -20.22 -25.23 10.70
CA ASP A 208 -21.47 -25.04 9.95
C ASP A 208 -21.24 -24.54 8.51
N ALA A 209 -19.99 -24.20 8.15
CA ALA A 209 -19.67 -23.72 6.81
C ALA A 209 -19.61 -24.88 5.80
N LEU A 210 -20.21 -24.66 4.63
CA LEU A 210 -20.16 -25.60 3.52
C LEU A 210 -18.78 -25.54 2.85
N GLU A 211 -18.01 -26.63 2.93
CA GLU A 211 -16.77 -26.79 2.18
C GLU A 211 -17.06 -27.10 0.70
N VAL A 212 -16.52 -26.27 -0.20
CA VAL A 212 -16.64 -26.44 -1.65
C VAL A 212 -15.24 -26.53 -2.27
N ALA A 213 -15.04 -27.51 -3.15
CA ALA A 213 -13.81 -27.61 -3.93
C ALA A 213 -13.81 -26.57 -5.06
N ASP A 214 -12.72 -25.84 -5.20
CA ASP A 214 -12.56 -24.85 -6.25
C ASP A 214 -12.60 -25.49 -7.66
N ARG A 215 -13.42 -24.91 -8.54
CA ARG A 215 -13.67 -25.45 -9.89
C ARG A 215 -12.45 -25.36 -10.79
N TRP A 216 -11.67 -24.28 -10.70
CA TRP A 216 -10.49 -24.11 -11.54
C TRP A 216 -9.47 -25.21 -11.27
N HIS A 217 -9.23 -25.52 -10.00
CA HIS A 217 -8.36 -26.63 -9.61
C HIS A 217 -8.84 -27.99 -10.13
N LEU A 218 -10.15 -28.26 -10.13
CA LEU A 218 -10.69 -29.51 -10.71
C LEU A 218 -10.42 -29.61 -12.22
N LEU A 219 -10.65 -28.51 -12.96
CA LEU A 219 -10.42 -28.47 -14.40
C LEU A 219 -8.93 -28.52 -14.75
N GLN A 220 -8.08 -27.83 -13.99
CA GLN A 220 -6.63 -27.85 -14.16
C GLN A 220 -6.07 -29.26 -13.92
N ASN A 221 -6.48 -29.90 -12.83
CA ASN A 221 -6.06 -31.27 -12.50
C ASN A 221 -6.50 -32.28 -13.57
N LEU A 222 -7.73 -32.16 -14.07
CA LEU A 222 -8.21 -32.99 -15.18
C LEU A 222 -7.39 -32.76 -16.45
N SER A 223 -7.16 -31.51 -16.83
CA SER A 223 -6.40 -31.16 -18.04
C SER A 223 -4.96 -31.70 -17.97
N ALA A 224 -4.29 -31.52 -16.83
CA ALA A 224 -2.94 -32.03 -16.60
C ALA A 224 -2.88 -33.58 -16.64
N ALA A 225 -3.90 -34.27 -16.13
CA ALA A 225 -3.97 -35.73 -16.20
C ALA A 225 -4.13 -36.21 -17.65
N VAL A 226 -5.02 -35.57 -18.43
CA VAL A 226 -5.22 -35.89 -19.84
C VAL A 226 -3.95 -35.62 -20.67
N GLU A 227 -3.27 -34.49 -20.45
CA GLU A 227 -2.01 -34.17 -21.12
C GLU A 227 -0.89 -35.20 -20.84
N LYS A 228 -0.86 -35.74 -19.62
CA LYS A 228 0.11 -36.78 -19.24
C LYS A 228 -0.14 -38.11 -19.96
N ASP A 229 -1.42 -38.46 -20.17
CA ASP A 229 -1.82 -39.73 -20.78
C ASP A 229 -1.87 -39.66 -22.32
N LEU A 230 -1.81 -38.47 -22.91
CA LEU A 230 -1.67 -38.29 -24.35
C LEU A 230 -0.25 -38.67 -24.79
N PRO A 231 -0.09 -39.60 -25.76
CA PRO A 231 1.22 -39.89 -26.32
C PRO A 231 1.80 -38.64 -26.97
N SER A 232 3.08 -38.35 -26.70
CA SER A 232 3.81 -37.27 -27.35
C SER A 232 3.62 -37.36 -28.86
N ALA A 233 2.99 -36.35 -29.48
CA ALA A 233 2.77 -36.34 -30.91
C ALA A 233 4.11 -36.59 -31.64
N PRO A 234 4.15 -37.48 -32.65
CA PRO A 234 5.36 -37.67 -33.44
C PRO A 234 5.77 -36.33 -34.03
N ARG A 235 7.05 -35.95 -33.84
CA ARG A 235 7.62 -34.77 -34.50
C ARG A 235 7.46 -34.98 -36.00
N LEU A 236 6.70 -34.10 -36.66
CA LEU A 236 6.60 -34.12 -38.12
C LEU A 236 8.03 -33.93 -38.69
N PRO A 237 8.48 -34.80 -39.60
CA PRO A 237 9.76 -34.60 -40.28
C PRO A 237 9.70 -33.30 -41.10
N ALA A 238 10.84 -32.60 -41.10
CA ALA A 238 11.06 -31.33 -41.82
C ALA A 238 10.99 -31.51 -43.35
#